data_AF-A0AAU6AA48-F1
#
_entry.id   AF-A0AAU6AA48-F1
#
_cell.length_a   1.000
_cell.length_b   1.000
_cell.length_c   1.000
_cell.angle_alpha   90.00
_cell.angle_beta   90.00
_cell.angle_gamma   90.00
#
_symmetry.space_group_name_H-M   'P 1'
#
loop_
_entity.id
_entity.type
_entity.pdbx_description
1 polymer ?
#
loop_
_entity_poly.entity_id
_entity_poly.type
_entity_poly.pdbx_seq_one_letter_code
_entity_poly.pdbx_strand_id
1 'polypeptide(L)'
;MTVHSPRLRNSSGAELNLRSQILFQDQTRTRTSDLVTAVGSWHKTYVHESSHWARYHGSTVGILLSLLRRTRDQLAAYTISHLPQQDVEHLHEDRSRGLPFFSFERYPKHAQGELKYSELDWLNLYFAYYLLLDPEGLTEFDTATWDMRAAMEHSLEDMWRQGAGMEMVECPDDVRVGIDGPLKLVHTSEGPLTTRVLFECAAVLDELFQFEGAFIRKADPALREFLLEVLNGEYGMPCRLARALAGRTLGGSTVLALIDFALNPVVPGLNSDDPSVDWKELYPPYRFVTAAKAMTGWETDLEFQYPSHEATVHFQHMLAKRSGLRMGSVASRLSDLSTLREAATAPMHLSARTPAVSLMCASRLLALRERDVCSISHYGVNFLGERATRFIKPDRDMQWLFPVFQVSQGEYRWPAEHVGLDEATDLLIGAAVASAYDDILHGVGPLAHDHLPRSLFDDVGQVEALNQVLKDSTGLDMGWHRT
;
A
#
# COMPACT_ATOMS: atom_id res chain seq x y z
N MET A 1 -4.52 5.68 29.98
CA MET A 1 -4.98 4.35 29.56
C MET A 1 -3.74 3.48 29.48
N THR A 2 -3.69 2.39 30.25
CA THR A 2 -2.64 1.38 30.12
C THR A 2 -2.79 0.72 28.76
N VAL A 3 -1.90 1.06 27.84
CA VAL A 3 -1.76 0.39 26.55
C VAL A 3 -1.11 -0.96 26.86
N HIS A 4 -1.86 -2.05 26.72
CA HIS A 4 -1.27 -3.37 26.70
C HIS A 4 -0.56 -3.50 25.35
N SER A 5 0.69 -3.98 25.31
CA SER A 5 1.42 -4.32 24.08
C SER A 5 1.07 -5.77 23.71
N PRO A 6 0.81 -6.13 22.44
CA PRO A 6 0.40 -7.45 22.07
C PRO A 6 1.62 -8.34 21.98
N ARG A 7 1.38 -9.60 22.25
CA ARG A 7 2.42 -10.57 22.42
C ARG A 7 1.93 -11.91 21.80
N LEU A 8 2.38 -12.27 20.59
CA LEU A 8 2.18 -13.54 19.89
C LEU A 8 2.34 -14.75 20.78
N ARG A 9 1.31 -15.57 20.96
CA ARG A 9 1.34 -16.82 21.73
C ARG A 9 1.43 -18.02 20.81
N ASN A 10 2.42 -18.90 21.00
CA ASN A 10 2.31 -20.27 20.49
C ASN A 10 1.26 -21.07 21.31
N SER A 11 0.99 -22.32 20.94
CA SER A 11 0.09 -23.25 21.66
C SER A 11 0.48 -23.53 23.14
N SER A 12 1.58 -22.96 23.63
CA SER A 12 2.07 -23.00 25.02
C SER A 12 2.13 -21.63 25.74
N GLY A 13 1.68 -20.53 25.13
CA GLY A 13 1.38 -19.27 25.84
C GLY A 13 2.51 -18.22 25.96
N ALA A 14 3.50 -18.17 25.08
CA ALA A 14 4.60 -17.18 25.09
C ALA A 14 4.61 -16.28 23.84
N GLU A 15 5.05 -15.01 23.99
CA GLU A 15 4.31 -13.76 23.73
C GLU A 15 5.19 -12.70 22.90
N LEU A 16 4.88 -12.33 21.63
CA LEU A 16 5.67 -11.54 20.60
C LEU A 16 4.97 -10.45 19.66
N ASN A 17 5.63 -9.84 18.65
CA ASN A 17 5.37 -8.49 18.09
C ASN A 17 5.90 -8.40 16.59
N LEU A 18 5.10 -8.29 15.49
CA LEU A 18 5.53 -8.30 14.04
C LEU A 18 5.10 -7.17 13.06
N ARG A 19 6.03 -6.53 12.31
CA ARG A 19 5.69 -5.52 11.28
C ARG A 19 5.60 -6.23 9.94
N SER A 20 5.32 -5.42 8.93
CA SER A 20 5.00 -5.70 7.54
C SER A 20 3.52 -6.00 7.26
N GLN A 21 3.01 -5.38 6.20
CA GLN A 21 1.63 -5.41 5.65
C GLN A 21 0.67 -4.29 6.08
N ILE A 22 1.06 -3.49 7.07
CA ILE A 22 0.47 -2.17 7.32
C ILE A 22 1.64 -1.19 7.26
N LEU A 23 1.42 0.09 6.93
CA LEU A 23 2.49 1.08 6.95
C LEU A 23 3.16 1.05 8.33
N PHE A 24 4.29 0.37 8.42
CA PHE A 24 5.03 0.23 9.66
C PHE A 24 6.26 1.09 9.55
N GLN A 25 6.18 2.25 10.21
CA GLN A 25 7.28 3.03 10.74
C GLN A 25 8.64 2.78 10.09
N ASP A 26 9.00 3.63 9.14
CA ASP A 26 10.41 3.89 8.96
C ASP A 26 11.00 4.46 10.26
N GLN A 27 12.23 4.08 10.58
CA GLN A 27 12.88 4.35 11.87
C GLN A 27 12.89 5.86 12.16
N THR A 28 11.93 6.35 12.95
CA THR A 28 12.12 7.64 13.62
C THR A 28 13.33 7.46 14.52
N ARG A 29 14.41 8.17 14.15
CA ARG A 29 15.64 8.30 14.89
C ARG A 29 15.36 8.26 16.40
N THR A 30 16.00 7.29 17.03
CA THR A 30 16.02 6.96 18.44
C THR A 30 15.98 8.18 19.38
N ARG A 31 15.11 8.07 20.39
CA ARG A 31 15.14 8.74 21.72
C ARG A 31 15.27 10.27 21.72
N THR A 32 14.22 11.00 22.10
CA THR A 32 14.40 12.34 22.69
C THR A 32 13.23 12.78 23.55
N SER A 33 13.55 13.57 24.57
CA SER A 33 12.69 14.04 25.67
C SER A 33 12.03 15.40 25.41
N ASP A 34 12.03 15.91 24.17
CA ASP A 34 11.47 17.23 23.85
C ASP A 34 10.08 17.16 23.19
N LEU A 35 9.29 18.19 23.46
CA LEU A 35 7.91 18.35 23.02
C LEU A 35 7.81 18.47 21.49
N VAL A 36 8.82 19.04 20.84
CA VAL A 36 8.88 19.28 19.39
C VAL A 36 8.94 17.96 18.63
N THR A 37 9.79 17.05 19.06
CA THR A 37 9.95 15.71 18.47
C THR A 37 8.75 14.82 18.78
N ALA A 38 8.14 14.95 19.97
CA ALA A 38 6.91 14.25 20.32
C ALA A 38 5.72 14.69 19.44
N VAL A 39 5.59 16.00 19.18
CA VAL A 39 4.58 16.55 18.27
C VAL A 39 4.86 16.16 16.81
N GLY A 40 6.13 16.14 16.38
CA GLY A 40 6.54 15.67 15.06
C GLY A 40 6.30 14.17 14.84
N SER A 41 6.60 13.33 15.84
CA SER A 41 6.30 11.89 15.80
C SER A 41 4.79 11.63 15.82
N TRP A 42 4.02 12.44 16.55
CA TRP A 42 2.57 12.35 16.56
C TRP A 42 1.95 12.76 15.20
N HIS A 43 2.46 13.82 14.57
CA HIS A 43 2.06 14.25 13.23
C HIS A 43 2.33 13.19 12.16
N LYS A 44 3.55 12.63 12.16
CA LYS A 44 3.94 11.58 11.22
C LYS A 44 3.03 10.35 11.34
N THR A 45 2.70 9.93 12.57
CA THR A 45 1.87 8.74 12.81
C THR A 45 0.37 8.95 12.54
N TYR A 46 -0.21 10.09 12.93
CA TYR A 46 -1.67 10.27 12.80
C TYR A 46 -2.12 10.96 11.52
N VAL A 47 -1.29 11.82 10.92
CA VAL A 47 -1.68 12.61 9.75
C VAL A 47 -1.07 12.02 8.49
N HIS A 48 0.26 11.89 8.44
CA HIS A 48 0.95 11.42 7.24
C HIS A 48 0.62 9.96 6.90
N GLU A 49 0.84 9.03 7.84
CA GLU A 49 0.58 7.60 7.63
C GLU A 49 -0.90 7.30 7.38
N SER A 50 -1.80 8.05 8.01
CA SER A 50 -3.25 7.86 7.81
C SER A 50 -3.71 8.37 6.45
N SER A 51 -3.09 9.44 5.96
CA SER A 51 -3.34 9.94 4.60
C SER A 51 -2.87 8.95 3.55
N HIS A 52 -1.70 8.32 3.74
CA HIS A 52 -1.23 7.22 2.90
C HIS A 52 -2.17 6.01 2.98
N TRP A 53 -2.51 5.58 4.19
CA TRP A 53 -3.39 4.43 4.43
C TRP A 53 -4.76 4.58 3.76
N ALA A 54 -5.47 5.67 4.08
CA ALA A 54 -6.81 5.92 3.59
C ALA A 54 -6.82 6.10 2.07
N ARG A 55 -5.80 6.77 1.51
CA ARG A 55 -5.69 6.96 0.06
C ARG A 55 -5.30 5.68 -0.66
N TYR A 56 -4.39 4.88 -0.12
CA TYR A 56 -4.00 3.60 -0.70
C TYR A 56 -5.22 2.66 -0.72
N HIS A 57 -5.78 2.33 0.46
CA HIS A 57 -6.88 1.37 0.55
C HIS A 57 -8.23 1.93 0.07
N GLY A 58 -8.37 3.25 -0.03
CA GLY A 58 -9.56 3.93 -0.57
C GLY A 58 -9.45 4.33 -2.05
N SER A 59 -8.46 3.80 -2.78
CA SER A 59 -8.28 4.04 -4.21
C SER A 59 -8.26 2.74 -5.00
N THR A 60 -8.68 2.82 -6.27
CA THR A 60 -8.71 1.64 -7.14
C THR A 60 -7.30 1.07 -7.37
N VAL A 61 -6.26 1.92 -7.48
CA VAL A 61 -4.88 1.42 -7.64
C VAL A 61 -4.36 0.72 -6.39
N GLY A 62 -4.66 1.20 -5.19
CA GLY A 62 -4.20 0.52 -3.97
C GLY A 62 -4.92 -0.81 -3.72
N ILE A 63 -6.17 -0.94 -4.19
CA ILE A 63 -6.87 -2.23 -4.19
C ILE A 63 -6.24 -3.20 -5.20
N LEU A 64 -5.94 -2.74 -6.42
CA LEU A 64 -5.18 -3.51 -7.40
C LEU A 64 -3.85 -4.01 -6.81
N LEU A 65 -3.08 -3.12 -6.18
CA LEU A 65 -1.81 -3.48 -5.53
C LEU A 65 -2.00 -4.49 -4.39
N SER A 66 -3.08 -4.35 -3.60
CA SER A 66 -3.42 -5.28 -2.52
C SER A 66 -3.77 -6.68 -3.06
N LEU A 67 -4.52 -6.74 -4.16
CA LEU A 67 -4.91 -7.99 -4.82
C LEU A 67 -3.71 -8.66 -5.49
N LEU A 68 -2.88 -7.92 -6.24
CA LEU A 68 -1.63 -8.43 -6.83
C LEU A 68 -0.75 -9.07 -5.76
N ARG A 69 -0.55 -8.36 -4.63
CA ARG A 69 0.24 -8.88 -3.51
C ARG A 69 -0.38 -10.13 -2.92
N ARG A 70 -1.69 -10.15 -2.68
CA ARG A 70 -2.38 -11.33 -2.16
C ARG A 70 -2.19 -12.54 -3.07
N THR A 71 -2.44 -12.40 -4.37
CA THR A 71 -2.27 -13.48 -5.36
C THR A 71 -0.83 -13.98 -5.37
N ARG A 72 0.13 -13.05 -5.33
CA ARG A 72 1.57 -13.35 -5.23
C ARG A 72 1.91 -14.14 -3.97
N ASP A 73 1.42 -13.72 -2.80
CA ASP A 73 1.72 -14.36 -1.51
C ASP A 73 1.03 -15.75 -1.43
N GLN A 74 -0.13 -15.93 -2.06
CA GLN A 74 -0.79 -17.24 -2.21
C GLN A 74 0.02 -18.18 -3.12
N LEU A 75 0.52 -17.66 -4.25
CA LEU A 75 1.37 -18.42 -5.16
C LEU A 75 2.72 -18.76 -4.54
N ALA A 76 3.28 -17.87 -3.71
CA ALA A 76 4.48 -18.14 -2.91
C ALA A 76 4.26 -19.33 -1.97
N ALA A 77 3.18 -19.30 -1.20
CA ALA A 77 2.84 -20.37 -0.27
C ALA A 77 2.62 -21.71 -0.99
N TYR A 78 1.92 -21.69 -2.13
CA TYR A 78 1.75 -22.88 -2.97
C TYR A 78 3.10 -23.40 -3.49
N THR A 79 3.94 -22.52 -4.04
CA THR A 79 5.22 -22.91 -4.64
C THR A 79 6.14 -23.53 -3.59
N ILE A 80 6.31 -22.87 -2.44
CA ILE A 80 7.18 -23.34 -1.36
C ILE A 80 6.71 -24.69 -0.80
N SER A 81 5.40 -24.84 -0.55
CA SER A 81 4.84 -26.09 0.01
C SER A 81 4.98 -27.30 -0.91
N HIS A 82 5.23 -27.09 -2.20
CA HIS A 82 5.42 -28.13 -3.20
C HIS A 82 6.88 -28.29 -3.66
N LEU A 83 7.84 -27.62 -2.99
CA LEU A 83 9.26 -27.81 -3.30
C LEU A 83 9.72 -29.21 -2.85
N PRO A 84 10.42 -29.96 -3.73
CA PRO A 84 11.18 -31.13 -3.33
C PRO A 84 12.17 -30.79 -2.21
N GLN A 85 12.42 -31.72 -1.29
CA GLN A 85 13.36 -31.50 -0.19
C GLN A 85 14.76 -31.08 -0.67
N GLN A 86 15.22 -31.63 -1.80
CA GLN A 86 16.47 -31.24 -2.43
C GLN A 86 16.48 -29.76 -2.83
N ASP A 87 15.39 -29.24 -3.39
CA ASP A 87 15.29 -27.83 -3.82
C ASP A 87 15.26 -26.88 -2.61
N VAL A 88 14.68 -27.32 -1.48
CA VAL A 88 14.72 -26.58 -0.21
C VAL A 88 16.14 -26.47 0.33
N GLU A 89 16.94 -27.54 0.27
CA GLU A 89 18.34 -27.51 0.70
C GLU A 89 19.19 -26.56 -0.17
N HIS A 90 18.98 -26.57 -1.50
CA HIS A 90 19.66 -25.64 -2.41
C HIS A 90 19.27 -24.19 -2.12
N LEU A 91 17.96 -23.91 -1.94
CA LEU A 91 17.46 -22.59 -1.54
C LEU A 91 18.22 -22.05 -0.30
N HIS A 92 18.38 -22.87 0.74
CA HIS A 92 19.10 -22.46 1.94
C HIS A 92 20.58 -22.16 1.67
N GLU A 93 21.28 -23.04 0.92
CA GLU A 93 22.67 -22.83 0.56
C GLU A 93 22.88 -21.54 -0.25
N ASP A 94 22.03 -21.31 -1.24
CA ASP A 94 22.18 -20.21 -2.18
C ASP A 94 21.92 -18.85 -1.52
N ARG A 95 20.90 -18.78 -0.66
CA ARG A 95 20.67 -17.61 0.16
C ARG A 95 21.82 -17.29 1.09
N SER A 96 22.44 -18.30 1.71
CA SER A 96 23.62 -18.10 2.55
C SER A 96 24.82 -17.54 1.78
N ARG A 97 24.85 -17.74 0.45
CA ARG A 97 25.85 -17.23 -0.48
C ARG A 97 25.48 -15.90 -1.14
N GLY A 98 24.37 -15.27 -0.74
CA GLY A 98 23.93 -14.00 -1.31
C GLY A 98 23.20 -14.14 -2.65
N LEU A 99 22.56 -15.30 -2.90
CA LEU A 99 21.77 -15.53 -4.10
C LEU A 99 20.28 -15.66 -3.72
N PRO A 100 19.39 -14.85 -4.31
CA PRO A 100 17.96 -14.93 -4.04
C PRO A 100 17.37 -16.16 -4.73
N PHE A 101 16.18 -16.58 -4.27
CA PHE A 101 15.49 -17.71 -4.89
C PHE A 101 14.95 -17.35 -6.28
N PHE A 102 14.35 -16.17 -6.39
CA PHE A 102 13.81 -15.57 -7.60
C PHE A 102 14.46 -14.19 -7.82
N SER A 103 14.81 -13.86 -9.05
CA SER A 103 15.37 -12.55 -9.42
C SER A 103 15.12 -12.24 -10.89
N PHE A 104 14.81 -10.98 -11.19
CA PHE A 104 14.73 -10.46 -12.56
C PHE A 104 16.12 -10.36 -13.22
N GLU A 105 17.15 -10.00 -12.45
CA GLU A 105 18.50 -9.75 -12.97
C GLU A 105 19.30 -11.05 -13.19
N ARG A 106 18.98 -12.07 -12.40
CA ARG A 106 19.64 -13.36 -12.42
C ARG A 106 18.55 -14.41 -12.57
N TYR A 107 18.26 -14.75 -13.83
CA TYR A 107 17.67 -16.06 -14.18
C TYR A 107 18.24 -17.09 -13.20
N PRO A 108 17.39 -17.76 -12.39
CA PRO A 108 17.89 -18.49 -11.23
C PRO A 108 18.90 -19.53 -11.71
N LYS A 109 20.17 -19.39 -11.31
CA LYS A 109 21.23 -20.34 -11.67
C LYS A 109 20.96 -21.75 -11.12
N HIS A 110 19.95 -21.89 -10.25
CA HIS A 110 19.46 -23.13 -9.66
C HIS A 110 18.51 -23.88 -10.60
N ALA A 111 17.81 -23.18 -11.48
CA ALA A 111 17.10 -23.80 -12.58
C ALA A 111 18.10 -24.09 -13.70
N GLN A 112 18.65 -25.31 -13.78
CA GLN A 112 19.32 -25.79 -14.99
C GLN A 112 18.31 -26.03 -16.14
N GLY A 113 17.35 -25.12 -16.35
CA GLY A 113 16.21 -25.28 -17.27
C GLY A 113 15.30 -24.05 -17.33
N GLU A 114 14.20 -24.16 -18.07
CA GLU A 114 13.12 -23.16 -18.12
C GLU A 114 12.45 -23.02 -16.75
N LEU A 115 12.02 -21.79 -16.40
CA LEU A 115 11.25 -21.53 -15.18
C LEU A 115 9.96 -22.36 -15.18
N LYS A 116 9.57 -22.88 -14.01
CA LYS A 116 8.23 -23.46 -13.86
C LYS A 116 7.19 -22.34 -13.98
N TYR A 117 5.98 -22.67 -14.44
CA TYR A 117 4.88 -21.70 -14.57
C TYR A 117 4.65 -20.89 -13.28
N SER A 118 4.61 -21.55 -12.12
CA SER A 118 4.42 -20.88 -10.83
C SER A 118 5.52 -19.89 -10.46
N GLU A 119 6.76 -20.10 -10.92
CA GLU A 119 7.89 -19.21 -10.67
C GLU A 119 7.82 -17.98 -11.59
N LEU A 120 7.46 -18.22 -12.85
CA LEU A 120 7.23 -17.17 -13.85
C LEU A 120 6.06 -16.26 -13.45
N ASP A 121 4.93 -16.84 -13.06
CA ASP A 121 3.73 -16.11 -12.64
C ASP A 121 3.99 -15.27 -11.39
N TRP A 122 4.77 -15.82 -10.44
CA TRP A 122 5.17 -15.07 -9.25
C TRP A 122 6.02 -13.85 -9.62
N LEU A 123 7.02 -14.03 -10.48
CA LEU A 123 7.90 -12.95 -10.96
C LEU A 123 7.09 -11.88 -11.71
N ASN A 124 6.14 -12.29 -12.55
CA ASN A 124 5.23 -11.38 -13.23
C ASN A 124 4.43 -10.53 -12.23
N LEU A 125 3.83 -11.16 -11.21
CA LEU A 125 3.04 -10.47 -10.17
C LEU A 125 3.89 -9.48 -9.38
N TYR A 126 5.12 -9.87 -9.01
CA TYR A 126 6.04 -8.98 -8.32
C TYR A 126 6.48 -7.80 -9.20
N PHE A 127 6.76 -8.06 -10.48
CA PHE A 127 7.15 -7.02 -11.43
C PHE A 127 6.00 -6.03 -11.65
N ALA A 128 4.78 -6.52 -11.83
CA ALA A 128 3.59 -5.69 -11.99
C ALA A 128 3.35 -4.81 -10.75
N TYR A 129 3.48 -5.37 -9.53
CA TYR A 129 3.41 -4.60 -8.29
C TYR A 129 4.49 -3.52 -8.23
N TYR A 130 5.74 -3.89 -8.53
CA TYR A 130 6.90 -2.98 -8.55
C TYR A 130 6.69 -1.83 -9.54
N LEU A 131 6.26 -2.15 -10.76
CA LEU A 131 5.99 -1.19 -11.83
C LEU A 131 4.87 -0.20 -11.48
N LEU A 132 3.77 -0.69 -10.90
CA LEU A 132 2.61 0.15 -10.57
C LEU A 132 2.87 1.05 -9.38
N LEU A 133 3.59 0.59 -8.36
CA LEU A 133 3.83 1.35 -7.13
C LEU A 133 5.10 2.21 -7.20
N ASP A 134 6.20 1.66 -7.71
CA ASP A 134 7.58 2.16 -7.56
C ASP A 134 8.09 2.21 -6.11
N PRO A 135 8.31 1.06 -5.44
CA PRO A 135 8.80 1.05 -4.07
C PRO A 135 10.29 1.41 -3.93
N GLU A 136 11.13 1.05 -4.91
CA GLU A 136 12.60 1.16 -4.77
C GLU A 136 13.26 2.13 -5.78
N GLY A 137 12.48 2.75 -6.67
CA GLY A 137 12.98 3.65 -7.72
C GLY A 137 13.18 2.92 -9.04
N LEU A 138 12.14 2.92 -9.89
CA LEU A 138 12.14 2.35 -11.23
C LEU A 138 13.24 2.97 -12.07
N THR A 139 14.22 2.15 -12.45
CA THR A 139 15.23 2.53 -13.43
C THR A 139 14.81 2.07 -14.82
N GLU A 140 15.31 2.73 -15.86
CA GLU A 140 15.09 2.28 -17.24
C GLU A 140 15.64 0.86 -17.47
N PHE A 141 16.65 0.45 -16.69
CA PHE A 141 17.22 -0.90 -16.73
C PHE A 141 16.21 -1.96 -16.28
N ASP A 142 15.46 -1.70 -15.20
CA ASP A 142 14.45 -2.63 -14.67
C ASP A 142 13.34 -2.92 -15.68
N THR A 143 12.98 -1.91 -16.49
CA THR A 143 11.98 -2.07 -17.55
C THR A 143 12.47 -2.83 -18.77
N ALA A 144 13.79 -3.01 -18.93
CA ALA A 144 14.40 -3.69 -20.06
C ALA A 144 14.74 -5.16 -19.77
N THR A 145 14.79 -5.56 -18.49
CA THR A 145 15.16 -6.92 -18.05
C THR A 145 14.01 -7.91 -18.08
N TRP A 146 12.77 -7.43 -18.12
CA TRP A 146 11.55 -8.26 -18.09
C TRP A 146 10.51 -7.77 -19.10
N ASP A 147 9.73 -8.68 -19.69
CA ASP A 147 8.66 -8.29 -20.62
C ASP A 147 7.51 -7.64 -19.83
N MET A 148 7.51 -6.30 -19.80
CA MET A 148 6.52 -5.51 -19.07
C MET A 148 5.09 -5.82 -19.49
N ARG A 149 4.86 -6.04 -20.79
CA ARG A 149 3.51 -6.25 -21.32
C ARG A 149 3.00 -7.61 -20.88
N ALA A 150 3.77 -8.66 -21.13
CA ALA A 150 3.40 -10.00 -20.73
C ALA A 150 3.22 -10.09 -19.21
N ALA A 151 4.13 -9.51 -18.43
CA ALA A 151 4.03 -9.51 -16.97
C ALA A 151 2.76 -8.83 -16.47
N MET A 152 2.40 -7.67 -17.03
CA MET A 152 1.18 -6.96 -16.64
C MET A 152 -0.10 -7.68 -17.09
N GLU A 153 -0.15 -8.17 -18.34
CA GLU A 153 -1.32 -8.91 -18.87
C GLU A 153 -1.57 -10.19 -18.05
N HIS A 154 -0.53 -11.01 -17.82
CA HIS A 154 -0.63 -12.22 -17.00
C HIS A 154 -1.01 -11.92 -15.56
N SER A 155 -0.39 -10.91 -14.93
CA SER A 155 -0.70 -10.55 -13.54
C SER A 155 -2.15 -10.10 -13.34
N LEU A 156 -2.70 -9.32 -14.27
CA LEU A 156 -4.08 -8.89 -14.23
C LEU A 156 -5.05 -10.05 -14.49
N GLU A 157 -4.70 -10.95 -15.41
CA GLU A 157 -5.46 -12.17 -15.70
C GLU A 157 -5.52 -13.11 -14.49
N ASP A 158 -4.38 -13.39 -13.87
CA ASP A 158 -4.29 -14.24 -12.67
C ASP A 158 -5.05 -13.62 -11.50
N MET A 159 -4.87 -12.32 -11.26
CA MET A 159 -5.61 -11.60 -10.24
C MET A 159 -7.12 -11.71 -10.48
N TRP A 160 -7.60 -11.49 -11.71
CA TRP A 160 -9.02 -11.57 -12.03
C TRP A 160 -9.57 -12.98 -11.84
N ARG A 161 -8.89 -14.00 -12.36
CA ARG A 161 -9.32 -15.40 -12.19
C ARG A 161 -9.39 -15.81 -10.72
N GLN A 162 -8.40 -15.42 -9.91
CA GLN A 162 -8.38 -15.78 -8.50
C GLN A 162 -9.39 -15.02 -7.64
N GLY A 163 -9.71 -13.77 -8.02
CA GLY A 163 -10.69 -12.94 -7.31
C GLY A 163 -12.14 -13.04 -7.83
N ALA A 164 -12.37 -13.74 -8.93
CA ALA A 164 -13.66 -13.78 -9.62
C ALA A 164 -14.80 -14.26 -8.71
N GLY A 165 -15.89 -13.49 -8.66
CA GLY A 165 -17.09 -13.81 -7.86
C GLY A 165 -16.94 -13.52 -6.36
N MET A 166 -15.74 -13.17 -5.90
CA MET A 166 -15.44 -12.76 -4.53
C MET A 166 -15.09 -11.27 -4.52
N GLU A 167 -13.81 -10.93 -4.73
CA GLU A 167 -13.31 -9.55 -4.71
C GLU A 167 -13.35 -8.86 -6.07
N MET A 168 -13.61 -9.61 -7.14
CA MET A 168 -13.68 -9.13 -8.52
C MET A 168 -14.96 -9.64 -9.18
N VAL A 169 -15.40 -8.99 -10.25
CA VAL A 169 -16.53 -9.47 -11.06
C VAL A 169 -16.20 -10.84 -11.63
N GLU A 170 -17.23 -11.63 -11.93
CA GLU A 170 -17.04 -12.96 -12.51
C GLU A 170 -16.18 -12.87 -13.79
N CYS A 171 -15.14 -13.72 -13.85
CA CYS A 171 -14.24 -13.79 -15.00
C CYS A 171 -14.80 -14.82 -16.00
N PRO A 172 -15.12 -14.43 -17.24
CA PRO A 172 -15.52 -15.38 -18.27
C PRO A 172 -14.40 -16.38 -18.61
N ASP A 173 -14.77 -17.63 -18.91
CA ASP A 173 -13.85 -18.77 -19.05
C ASP A 173 -12.70 -18.55 -20.06
N ASP A 174 -12.95 -17.78 -21.12
CA ASP A 174 -12.00 -17.52 -22.22
C ASP A 174 -11.34 -16.13 -22.17
N VAL A 175 -11.39 -15.42 -21.03
CA VAL A 175 -10.80 -14.09 -20.91
C VAL A 175 -9.27 -14.14 -20.95
N ARG A 176 -8.72 -13.27 -21.81
CA ARG A 176 -7.32 -12.86 -21.83
C ARG A 176 -7.27 -11.36 -21.66
N VAL A 177 -6.50 -10.90 -20.67
CA VAL A 177 -6.36 -9.47 -20.43
C VAL A 177 -5.43 -8.87 -21.49
N GLY A 178 -5.84 -7.74 -22.06
CA GLY A 178 -5.06 -6.98 -23.02
C GLY A 178 -4.68 -5.61 -22.47
N ILE A 179 -3.45 -5.17 -22.72
CA ILE A 179 -3.08 -3.78 -22.46
C ILE A 179 -2.92 -3.05 -23.79
N ASP A 180 -3.57 -1.92 -23.95
CA ASP A 180 -3.43 -1.11 -25.16
C ASP A 180 -2.40 0.00 -24.97
N GLY A 181 -1.78 0.45 -26.06
CA GLY A 181 -0.86 1.59 -26.07
C GLY A 181 0.56 1.28 -25.57
N PRO A 182 1.43 2.31 -25.52
CA PRO A 182 2.84 2.15 -25.16
C PRO A 182 3.02 2.05 -23.63
N LEU A 183 3.48 0.90 -23.14
CA LEU A 183 3.91 0.70 -21.75
C LEU A 183 5.24 1.41 -21.52
N LYS A 184 5.18 2.70 -21.21
CA LYS A 184 6.34 3.53 -20.91
C LYS A 184 6.20 4.17 -19.54
N LEU A 185 7.31 4.45 -18.91
CA LEU A 185 7.34 5.27 -17.71
C LEU A 185 7.22 6.75 -18.08
N VAL A 186 6.75 7.56 -17.12
CA VAL A 186 6.63 9.00 -17.29
C VAL A 186 7.88 9.65 -16.71
N HIS A 187 8.77 10.15 -17.57
CA HIS A 187 9.92 10.95 -17.15
C HIS A 187 9.61 12.44 -17.27
N THR A 188 10.03 13.19 -16.26
CA THR A 188 9.95 14.65 -16.22
C THR A 188 11.36 15.23 -16.25
N SER A 189 11.48 16.56 -16.39
CA SER A 189 12.75 17.26 -16.26
C SER A 189 13.38 17.15 -14.87
N GLU A 190 12.61 16.74 -13.87
CA GLU A 190 13.03 16.63 -12.46
C GLU A 190 13.22 15.18 -12.00
N GLY A 191 13.00 14.20 -12.88
CA GLY A 191 13.05 12.77 -12.56
C GLY A 191 11.79 11.99 -12.97
N PRO A 192 11.71 10.69 -12.66
CA PRO A 192 10.55 9.87 -12.96
C PRO A 192 9.34 10.28 -12.11
N LEU A 193 8.17 10.38 -12.74
CA LEU A 193 6.89 10.51 -12.05
C LEU A 193 6.34 9.10 -11.80
N THR A 194 6.18 8.74 -10.52
CA THR A 194 5.70 7.41 -10.11
C THR A 194 4.51 7.51 -9.17
N THR A 195 3.78 6.41 -9.02
CA THR A 195 2.59 6.36 -8.15
C THR A 195 2.96 6.67 -6.69
N ARG A 196 4.11 6.17 -6.21
CA ARG A 196 4.67 6.54 -4.90
C ARG A 196 4.84 8.05 -4.76
N VAL A 197 5.46 8.71 -5.73
CA VAL A 197 5.65 10.18 -5.68
C VAL A 197 4.31 10.93 -5.65
N LEU A 198 3.27 10.41 -6.32
CA LEU A 198 1.91 10.97 -6.22
C LEU A 198 1.33 10.82 -4.80
N PHE A 199 1.48 9.65 -4.18
CA PHE A 199 1.06 9.43 -2.78
C PHE A 199 1.79 10.37 -1.82
N GLU A 200 3.11 10.48 -1.92
CA GLU A 200 3.93 11.33 -1.06
C GLU A 200 3.59 12.81 -1.21
N CYS A 201 3.44 13.28 -2.46
CA CYS A 201 2.99 14.64 -2.72
C CYS A 201 1.65 14.93 -2.06
N ALA A 202 0.69 14.01 -2.18
CA ALA A 202 -0.63 14.18 -1.59
C ALA A 202 -0.58 14.20 -0.06
N ALA A 203 0.19 13.30 0.57
CA ALA A 203 0.34 13.28 2.02
C ALA A 203 0.95 14.58 2.56
N VAL A 204 1.98 15.12 1.91
CA VAL A 204 2.58 16.42 2.30
C VAL A 204 1.59 17.57 2.13
N LEU A 205 0.80 17.58 1.06
CA LEU A 205 -0.25 18.59 0.87
C LEU A 205 -1.30 18.51 1.99
N ASP A 206 -1.77 17.30 2.32
CA ASP A 206 -2.73 17.08 3.41
C ASP A 206 -2.18 17.61 4.75
N GLU A 207 -0.92 17.31 5.05
CA GLU A 207 -0.23 17.83 6.23
C GLU A 207 -0.12 19.35 6.21
N LEU A 208 0.12 19.98 5.07
CA LEU A 208 0.14 21.45 4.99
C LEU A 208 -1.25 22.05 5.27
N PHE A 209 -2.34 21.37 4.88
CA PHE A 209 -3.70 21.84 5.16
C PHE A 209 -4.06 21.86 6.65
N GLN A 210 -3.36 21.13 7.51
CA GLN A 210 -3.60 21.20 8.95
C GLN A 210 -3.32 22.60 9.53
N PHE A 211 -2.51 23.40 8.80
CA PHE A 211 -2.20 24.79 9.13
C PHE A 211 -3.24 25.80 8.62
N GLU A 212 -4.31 25.33 7.98
CA GLU A 212 -5.44 26.18 7.57
C GLU A 212 -6.65 26.02 8.52
N GLY A 213 -6.67 24.95 9.32
CA GLY A 213 -7.81 24.54 10.14
C GLY A 213 -7.68 24.75 11.64
N ALA A 214 -8.68 24.27 12.39
CA ALA A 214 -8.72 24.36 13.86
C ALA A 214 -7.59 23.55 14.55
N PHE A 215 -6.91 22.68 13.79
CA PHE A 215 -5.77 21.88 14.20
C PHE A 215 -4.49 22.71 14.45
N ILE A 216 -4.39 23.91 13.85
CA ILE A 216 -3.29 24.90 14.00
C ILE A 216 -2.85 25.07 15.45
N ARG A 217 -3.79 25.07 16.41
CA ARG A 217 -3.51 25.43 17.82
C ARG A 217 -2.53 24.48 18.54
N LYS A 218 -2.16 23.37 17.92
CA LYS A 218 -1.24 22.37 18.49
C LYS A 218 0.00 22.09 17.62
N ALA A 219 0.06 22.62 16.40
CA ALA A 219 1.15 22.32 15.47
C ALA A 219 2.32 23.29 15.68
N ASP A 220 3.55 22.77 15.69
CA ASP A 220 4.77 23.58 15.76
C ASP A 220 4.96 24.36 14.44
N PRO A 221 5.17 25.70 14.48
CA PRO A 221 5.50 26.48 13.29
C PRO A 221 6.69 25.95 12.49
N ALA A 222 7.70 25.36 13.14
CA ALA A 222 8.86 24.77 12.46
C ALA A 222 8.49 23.56 11.58
N LEU A 223 7.43 22.82 11.94
CA LEU A 223 6.91 21.74 11.11
C LEU A 223 6.39 22.26 9.76
N ARG A 224 5.77 23.45 9.75
CA ARG A 224 5.31 24.06 8.49
C ARG A 224 6.48 24.39 7.58
N GLU A 225 7.56 24.95 8.13
CA GLU A 225 8.77 25.27 7.35
C GLU A 225 9.40 24.00 6.76
N PHE A 226 9.53 22.94 7.56
CA PHE A 226 9.99 21.64 7.10
C PHE A 226 9.12 21.05 5.98
N LEU A 227 7.80 21.06 6.13
CA LEU A 227 6.88 20.55 5.10
C LEU A 227 6.94 21.37 3.80
N LEU A 228 7.14 22.68 3.91
CA LEU A 228 7.37 23.53 2.73
C LEU A 228 8.70 23.21 2.05
N GLU A 229 9.76 22.89 2.81
CA GLU A 229 11.03 22.43 2.26
C GLU A 229 10.87 21.08 1.53
N VAL A 230 10.17 20.11 2.15
CA VAL A 230 9.85 18.82 1.54
C VAL A 230 9.04 19.01 0.25
N LEU A 231 8.03 19.89 0.26
CA LEU A 231 7.25 20.24 -0.92
C LEU A 231 8.07 21.01 -1.97
N ASN A 232 9.18 21.67 -1.60
CA ASN A 232 10.08 22.27 -2.57
C ASN A 232 11.03 21.23 -3.20
N GLY A 233 11.26 20.10 -2.54
CA GLY A 233 12.02 18.96 -3.04
C GLY A 233 11.24 18.05 -4.00
N GLU A 234 11.60 16.76 -4.02
CA GLU A 234 11.07 15.74 -4.94
C GLU A 234 9.54 15.55 -4.78
N TYR A 235 9.02 15.63 -3.56
CA TYR A 235 7.58 15.45 -3.30
C TYR A 235 6.74 16.61 -3.84
N GLY A 236 7.36 17.74 -4.18
CA GLY A 236 6.74 18.84 -4.91
C GLY A 236 6.60 18.65 -6.41
N MET A 237 7.25 17.64 -6.98
CA MET A 237 7.31 17.45 -8.44
C MET A 237 5.90 17.40 -9.06
N PRO A 238 4.91 16.66 -8.52
CA PRO A 238 3.57 16.66 -9.10
C PRO A 238 2.90 18.04 -9.11
N CYS A 239 3.10 18.85 -8.06
CA CYS A 239 2.58 20.22 -8.01
C CYS A 239 3.19 21.10 -9.11
N ARG A 240 4.52 21.07 -9.28
CA ARG A 240 5.21 21.86 -10.30
C ARG A 240 4.84 21.41 -11.71
N LEU A 241 4.83 20.09 -11.93
CA LEU A 241 4.44 19.49 -13.20
C LEU A 241 3.01 19.87 -13.58
N ALA A 242 2.06 19.77 -12.66
CA ALA A 242 0.66 20.10 -12.95
C ALA A 242 0.50 21.58 -13.33
N ARG A 243 1.20 22.49 -12.64
CA ARG A 243 1.21 23.93 -12.97
C ARG A 243 1.80 24.19 -14.36
N ALA A 244 2.93 23.54 -14.67
CA ALA A 244 3.56 23.67 -15.98
C ALA A 244 2.67 23.16 -17.11
N LEU A 245 2.02 22.01 -16.92
CA LEU A 245 1.11 21.40 -17.91
C LEU A 245 -0.19 22.17 -18.09
N ALA A 246 -0.73 22.76 -17.02
CA ALA A 246 -1.93 23.58 -17.07
C ALA A 246 -1.68 25.01 -17.58
N GLY A 247 -0.41 25.44 -17.61
CA GLY A 247 0.00 26.80 -18.00
C GLY A 247 -0.42 27.89 -17.00
N ARG A 248 -0.71 27.52 -15.74
CA ARG A 248 -1.20 28.43 -14.69
C ARG A 248 -0.94 27.89 -13.28
N THR A 249 -1.11 28.74 -12.27
CA THR A 249 -1.06 28.28 -10.87
C THR A 249 -2.25 27.39 -10.56
N LEU A 250 -1.97 26.26 -9.91
CA LEU A 250 -2.96 25.37 -9.32
C LEU A 250 -2.77 25.34 -7.80
N GLY A 251 -3.88 25.45 -7.06
CA GLY A 251 -3.92 25.33 -5.60
C GLY A 251 -3.76 23.88 -5.12
N GLY A 252 -3.45 23.70 -3.84
CA GLY A 252 -3.24 22.37 -3.22
C GLY A 252 -4.44 21.45 -3.38
N SER A 253 -5.67 21.96 -3.19
CA SER A 253 -6.91 21.20 -3.35
C SER A 253 -7.10 20.66 -4.76
N THR A 254 -6.79 21.45 -5.78
CA THR A 254 -6.86 21.05 -7.18
C THR A 254 -5.82 19.97 -7.49
N VAL A 255 -4.59 20.10 -6.98
CA VAL A 255 -3.56 19.08 -7.17
C VAL A 255 -3.92 17.78 -6.46
N LEU A 256 -4.44 17.83 -5.23
CA LEU A 256 -4.98 16.67 -4.52
C LEU A 256 -6.09 15.97 -5.31
N ALA A 257 -6.98 16.74 -5.97
CA ALA A 257 -8.04 16.19 -6.82
C ALA A 257 -7.52 15.56 -8.11
N LEU A 258 -6.46 16.12 -8.70
CA LEU A 258 -5.77 15.49 -9.84
C LEU A 258 -5.10 14.18 -9.43
N ILE A 259 -4.43 14.15 -8.27
CA ILE A 259 -3.81 12.93 -7.74
C ILE A 259 -4.88 11.87 -7.44
N ASP A 260 -5.93 12.25 -6.73
CA ASP A 260 -7.02 11.32 -6.42
C ASP A 260 -7.69 10.75 -7.69
N PHE A 261 -7.90 11.57 -8.72
CA PHE A 261 -8.40 11.11 -10.02
C PHE A 261 -7.43 10.12 -10.70
N ALA A 262 -6.13 10.38 -10.59
CA ALA A 262 -5.09 9.52 -11.14
C ALA A 262 -5.01 8.15 -10.44
N LEU A 263 -5.22 8.12 -9.12
CA LEU A 263 -5.17 6.90 -8.30
C LEU A 263 -6.42 6.00 -8.44
N ASN A 264 -7.42 6.43 -9.20
CA ASN A 264 -8.63 5.65 -9.48
C ASN A 264 -8.74 5.26 -10.97
N PRO A 265 -7.81 4.42 -11.47
CA PRO A 265 -7.85 3.89 -12.83
C PRO A 265 -9.01 2.94 -13.09
N VAL A 266 -9.31 2.70 -14.36
CA VAL A 266 -10.10 1.53 -14.77
C VAL A 266 -9.18 0.31 -14.70
N VAL A 267 -9.67 -0.79 -14.13
CA VAL A 267 -8.92 -2.04 -13.89
C VAL A 267 -9.81 -3.22 -14.30
N PRO A 268 -9.38 -4.04 -15.27
CA PRO A 268 -10.10 -5.24 -15.68
C PRO A 268 -10.50 -6.11 -14.48
N GLY A 269 -11.76 -6.50 -14.46
CA GLY A 269 -12.38 -7.32 -13.43
C GLY A 269 -12.69 -6.63 -12.09
N LEU A 270 -12.10 -5.48 -11.79
CA LEU A 270 -12.37 -4.76 -10.54
C LEU A 270 -13.53 -3.76 -10.71
N ASN A 271 -13.57 -3.07 -11.84
CA ASN A 271 -14.58 -2.06 -12.16
C ASN A 271 -15.16 -2.17 -13.57
N SER A 272 -14.67 -3.13 -14.35
CA SER A 272 -15.04 -3.32 -15.74
C SER A 272 -14.98 -4.81 -16.06
N ASP A 273 -15.98 -5.31 -16.79
CA ASP A 273 -15.96 -6.63 -17.44
C ASP A 273 -15.18 -6.60 -18.77
N ASP A 274 -14.76 -5.42 -19.23
CA ASP A 274 -13.84 -5.26 -20.35
C ASP A 274 -12.45 -5.82 -19.99
N PRO A 275 -11.95 -6.82 -20.75
CA PRO A 275 -10.63 -7.38 -20.53
C PRO A 275 -9.50 -6.53 -21.10
N SER A 276 -9.79 -5.46 -21.85
CA SER A 276 -8.76 -4.55 -22.35
C SER A 276 -8.70 -3.25 -21.55
N VAL A 277 -7.49 -2.73 -21.37
CA VAL A 277 -7.28 -1.41 -20.79
C VAL A 277 -6.09 -0.70 -21.43
N ASP A 278 -6.26 0.56 -21.83
CA ASP A 278 -5.13 1.39 -22.28
C ASP A 278 -4.19 1.67 -21.10
N TRP A 279 -2.88 1.50 -21.31
CA TRP A 279 -1.87 1.79 -20.30
C TRP A 279 -2.02 3.21 -19.71
N LYS A 280 -2.44 4.19 -20.52
CA LYS A 280 -2.69 5.56 -20.06
C LYS A 280 -3.86 5.67 -19.07
N GLU A 281 -4.80 4.72 -19.13
CA GLU A 281 -5.97 4.64 -18.24
C GLU A 281 -5.69 3.81 -16.99
N LEU A 282 -4.71 2.90 -17.03
CA LEU A 282 -4.32 2.06 -15.91
C LEU A 282 -3.24 2.71 -15.04
N TYR A 283 -2.21 3.31 -15.65
CA TYR A 283 -1.02 3.79 -14.94
C TYR A 283 -1.22 5.20 -14.34
N PRO A 284 -1.19 5.38 -13.00
CA PRO A 284 -1.52 6.66 -12.37
C PRO A 284 -0.67 7.87 -12.86
N PRO A 285 0.65 7.76 -13.07
CA PRO A 285 1.43 8.87 -13.62
C PRO A 285 0.94 9.37 -14.99
N TYR A 286 0.56 8.46 -15.90
CA TYR A 286 -0.01 8.88 -17.19
C TYR A 286 -1.37 9.55 -17.04
N ARG A 287 -2.21 9.02 -16.15
CA ARG A 287 -3.50 9.63 -15.82
C ARG A 287 -3.31 11.03 -15.27
N PHE A 288 -2.37 11.21 -14.35
CA PHE A 288 -2.05 12.51 -13.75
C PHE A 288 -1.60 13.52 -14.79
N VAL A 289 -0.64 13.17 -15.66
CA VAL A 289 -0.17 14.07 -16.73
C VAL A 289 -1.30 14.45 -17.69
N THR A 290 -2.12 13.48 -18.08
CA THR A 290 -3.23 13.71 -19.01
C THR A 290 -4.31 14.58 -18.39
N ALA A 291 -4.67 14.32 -17.13
CA ALA A 291 -5.59 15.14 -16.35
C ALA A 291 -5.07 16.57 -16.12
N ALA A 292 -3.79 16.72 -15.75
CA ALA A 292 -3.18 18.03 -15.55
C ALA A 292 -3.16 18.88 -16.83
N LYS A 293 -2.88 18.28 -17.99
CA LYS A 293 -2.99 18.98 -19.30
C LYS A 293 -4.41 19.45 -19.57
N ALA A 294 -5.42 18.66 -19.18
CA ALA A 294 -6.83 18.99 -19.38
C ALA A 294 -7.32 20.21 -18.54
N MET A 295 -6.51 20.65 -17.56
CA MET A 295 -6.74 21.88 -16.79
C MET A 295 -6.43 23.16 -17.55
N THR A 296 -5.79 23.07 -18.72
CA THR A 296 -5.47 24.24 -19.56
C THR A 296 -6.75 25.03 -19.89
N GLY A 297 -6.76 26.31 -19.51
CA GLY A 297 -7.89 27.22 -19.74
C GLY A 297 -9.17 26.87 -18.98
N TRP A 298 -9.11 26.01 -17.95
CA TRP A 298 -10.26 25.69 -17.10
C TRP A 298 -10.02 26.13 -15.67
N GLU A 299 -10.77 27.13 -15.21
CA GLU A 299 -10.84 27.52 -13.80
C GLU A 299 -11.92 26.68 -13.08
N THR A 300 -11.61 26.21 -11.88
CA THR A 300 -12.46 25.28 -11.13
C THR A 300 -12.87 25.90 -9.80
N ASP A 301 -14.07 25.56 -9.32
CA ASP A 301 -14.57 26.00 -8.02
C ASP A 301 -13.66 25.55 -6.86
N LEU A 302 -12.90 24.46 -7.03
CA LEU A 302 -11.90 23.99 -6.05
C LEU A 302 -10.75 24.97 -5.80
N GLU A 303 -10.57 25.98 -6.66
CA GLU A 303 -9.56 27.03 -6.46
C GLU A 303 -10.05 28.16 -5.56
N PHE A 304 -11.36 28.33 -5.45
CA PHE A 304 -11.97 29.49 -4.80
C PHE A 304 -12.73 29.13 -3.52
N GLN A 305 -12.97 27.84 -3.27
CA GLN A 305 -13.76 27.35 -2.15
C GLN A 305 -13.08 26.18 -1.45
N TYR A 306 -13.41 25.98 -0.18
CA TYR A 306 -13.02 24.75 0.52
C TYR A 306 -13.64 23.54 -0.20
N PRO A 307 -12.90 22.44 -0.34
CA PRO A 307 -13.43 21.26 -1.01
C PRO A 307 -14.68 20.74 -0.32
N SER A 308 -15.66 20.34 -1.11
CA SER A 308 -16.88 19.68 -0.67
C SER A 308 -17.11 18.45 -1.52
N HIS A 309 -17.89 17.49 -1.03
CA HIS A 309 -18.20 16.28 -1.78
C HIS A 309 -18.72 16.61 -3.19
N GLU A 310 -19.72 17.51 -3.27
CA GLU A 310 -20.34 17.92 -4.54
C GLU A 310 -19.32 18.59 -5.48
N ALA A 311 -18.50 19.52 -4.97
CA ALA A 311 -17.49 20.21 -5.78
C ALA A 311 -16.41 19.25 -6.29
N THR A 312 -15.96 18.31 -5.45
CA THR A 312 -14.96 17.31 -5.84
C THR A 312 -15.51 16.31 -6.86
N VAL A 313 -16.73 15.81 -6.67
CA VAL A 313 -17.39 14.91 -7.64
C VAL A 313 -17.63 15.63 -8.97
N HIS A 314 -18.11 16.88 -8.93
CA HIS A 314 -18.28 17.69 -10.13
C HIS A 314 -16.94 17.89 -10.87
N PHE A 315 -15.88 18.22 -10.12
CA PHE A 315 -14.54 18.36 -10.66
C PHE A 315 -14.05 17.07 -11.33
N GLN A 316 -14.16 15.91 -10.66
CA GLN A 316 -13.75 14.61 -11.22
C GLN A 316 -14.53 14.27 -12.50
N HIS A 317 -15.84 14.54 -12.53
CA HIS A 317 -16.66 14.32 -13.71
C HIS A 317 -16.24 15.22 -14.89
N MET A 318 -16.04 16.52 -14.63
CA MET A 318 -15.59 17.46 -15.66
C MET A 318 -14.17 17.14 -16.15
N LEU A 319 -13.29 16.72 -15.24
CA LEU A 319 -11.94 16.30 -15.56
C LEU A 319 -11.94 15.04 -16.43
N ALA A 320 -12.77 14.03 -16.11
CA ALA A 320 -12.96 12.84 -16.96
C ALA A 320 -13.40 13.23 -18.37
N LYS A 321 -14.40 14.09 -18.49
CA LYS A 321 -14.90 14.58 -19.80
C LYS A 321 -13.83 15.32 -20.60
N ARG A 322 -13.02 16.17 -19.96
CA ARG A 322 -11.99 16.97 -20.64
C ARG A 322 -10.74 16.18 -20.98
N SER A 323 -10.34 15.23 -20.13
CA SER A 323 -9.16 14.40 -20.33
C SER A 323 -9.42 13.18 -21.22
N GLY A 324 -10.69 12.78 -21.37
CA GLY A 324 -11.06 11.53 -22.03
C GLY A 324 -10.76 10.29 -21.20
N LEU A 325 -10.34 10.44 -19.93
CA LEU A 325 -10.06 9.34 -19.04
C LEU A 325 -11.30 8.95 -18.24
N ARG A 326 -11.47 7.65 -18.04
CA ARG A 326 -12.52 7.08 -17.18
C ARG A 326 -12.07 7.06 -15.72
N MET A 327 -13.01 7.28 -14.80
CA MET A 327 -12.80 7.11 -13.36
C MET A 327 -13.23 5.70 -12.95
N GLY A 328 -12.35 4.97 -12.28
CA GLY A 328 -12.67 3.65 -11.75
C GLY A 328 -13.60 3.70 -10.55
N SER A 329 -14.50 2.73 -10.46
CA SER A 329 -15.34 2.48 -9.27
C SER A 329 -15.46 0.99 -9.05
N VAL A 330 -15.03 0.49 -7.90
CA VAL A 330 -15.05 -0.94 -7.59
C VAL A 330 -16.49 -1.45 -7.62
N ALA A 331 -16.76 -2.44 -8.46
CA ALA A 331 -18.10 -3.00 -8.67
C ALA A 331 -18.40 -4.20 -7.76
N SER A 332 -17.35 -4.86 -7.28
CA SER A 332 -17.39 -6.08 -6.48
C SER A 332 -17.27 -5.82 -4.97
N ARG A 333 -17.65 -6.82 -4.17
CA ARG A 333 -17.47 -6.79 -2.72
C ARG A 333 -16.05 -7.25 -2.37
N LEU A 334 -15.21 -6.36 -1.83
CA LEU A 334 -13.80 -6.73 -1.56
C LEU A 334 -13.59 -7.67 -0.38
N SER A 335 -14.54 -7.77 0.56
CA SER A 335 -14.42 -8.69 1.68
C SER A 335 -15.78 -9.12 2.22
N ASP A 336 -15.88 -10.41 2.54
CA ASP A 336 -17.02 -10.95 3.28
C ASP A 336 -16.92 -10.70 4.79
N LEU A 337 -15.73 -10.37 5.28
CA LEU A 337 -15.48 -10.08 6.68
C LEU A 337 -16.00 -8.69 7.05
N SER A 338 -16.57 -8.61 8.24
CA SER A 338 -17.18 -7.39 8.76
C SER A 338 -16.40 -6.77 9.93
N THR A 339 -15.60 -7.58 10.63
CA THR A 339 -14.86 -7.17 11.84
C THR A 339 -13.43 -7.72 11.90
N LEU A 340 -12.55 -7.05 12.66
CA LEU A 340 -11.18 -7.53 12.91
C LEU A 340 -11.17 -8.88 13.63
N ARG A 341 -12.13 -9.10 14.54
CA ARG A 341 -12.29 -10.38 15.22
C ARG A 341 -12.57 -11.52 14.27
N GLU A 342 -13.43 -11.31 13.26
CA GLU A 342 -13.69 -12.32 12.23
C GLU A 342 -12.42 -12.61 11.43
N ALA A 343 -11.65 -11.59 11.04
CA ALA A 343 -10.36 -11.77 10.38
C ALA A 343 -9.35 -12.55 11.26
N ALA A 344 -9.39 -12.36 12.58
CA ALA A 344 -8.52 -13.05 13.52
C ALA A 344 -8.93 -14.51 13.79
N THR A 345 -10.20 -14.87 13.60
CA THR A 345 -10.73 -16.18 14.04
C THR A 345 -11.16 -17.08 12.89
N ALA A 346 -11.31 -16.53 11.68
CA ALA A 346 -11.67 -17.31 10.51
C ALA A 346 -10.60 -18.38 10.19
N PRO A 347 -11.02 -19.59 9.75
CA PRO A 347 -10.11 -20.67 9.41
C PRO A 347 -9.44 -20.39 8.07
N MET A 348 -8.36 -19.60 8.09
CA MET A 348 -7.55 -19.26 6.93
C MET A 348 -6.06 -19.36 7.24
N HIS A 349 -5.26 -19.52 6.18
CA HIS A 349 -3.81 -19.50 6.30
C HIS A 349 -3.32 -18.18 6.92
N LEU A 350 -2.24 -18.23 7.73
CA LEU A 350 -1.74 -17.04 8.43
C LEU A 350 -1.40 -15.90 7.45
N SER A 351 -0.84 -16.23 6.28
CA SER A 351 -0.52 -15.23 5.26
C SER A 351 -1.73 -14.54 4.63
N ALA A 352 -2.93 -15.14 4.72
CA ALA A 352 -4.16 -14.58 4.17
C ALA A 352 -4.83 -13.57 5.11
N ARG A 353 -4.46 -13.56 6.40
CA ARG A 353 -5.11 -12.72 7.41
C ARG A 353 -4.95 -11.24 7.14
N THR A 354 -3.74 -10.80 6.82
CA THR A 354 -3.52 -9.37 6.60
C THR A 354 -4.12 -8.86 5.30
N PRO A 355 -4.02 -9.57 4.16
CA PRO A 355 -4.81 -9.23 2.98
C PRO A 355 -6.31 -9.14 3.28
N ALA A 356 -6.85 -10.05 4.11
CA ALA A 356 -8.26 -10.02 4.49
C ALA A 356 -8.62 -8.77 5.33
N VAL A 357 -7.76 -8.37 6.27
CA VAL A 357 -7.91 -7.10 7.01
C VAL A 357 -7.86 -5.91 6.05
N SER A 358 -6.87 -5.85 5.16
CA SER A 358 -6.70 -4.75 4.20
C SER A 358 -7.91 -4.60 3.28
N LEU A 359 -8.46 -5.70 2.76
CA LEU A 359 -9.64 -5.68 1.89
C LEU A 359 -10.93 -5.33 2.63
N MET A 360 -11.05 -5.75 3.89
CA MET A 360 -12.15 -5.30 4.76
C MET A 360 -12.06 -3.78 5.01
N CYS A 361 -10.87 -3.26 5.31
CA CYS A 361 -10.66 -1.82 5.48
C CYS A 361 -10.97 -1.06 4.19
N ALA A 362 -10.49 -1.56 3.04
CA ALA A 362 -10.76 -0.99 1.72
C ALA A 362 -12.27 -0.93 1.43
N SER A 363 -13.02 -1.99 1.74
CA SER A 363 -14.49 -2.00 1.59
C SER A 363 -15.15 -0.84 2.35
N ARG A 364 -14.72 -0.59 3.59
CA ARG A 364 -15.24 0.50 4.42
C ARG A 364 -14.83 1.88 3.89
N LEU A 365 -13.59 2.01 3.43
CA LEU A 365 -13.06 3.25 2.87
C LEU A 365 -13.76 3.61 1.55
N LEU A 366 -14.06 2.64 0.69
CA LEU A 366 -14.83 2.86 -0.53
C LEU A 366 -16.27 3.30 -0.23
N ALA A 367 -16.96 2.61 0.70
CA ALA A 367 -18.30 3.02 1.11
C ALA A 367 -18.31 4.43 1.72
N LEU A 368 -17.24 4.81 2.42
CA LEU A 368 -17.06 6.16 2.94
C LEU A 368 -16.77 7.17 1.81
N ARG A 369 -15.96 6.80 0.80
CA ARG A 369 -15.69 7.60 -0.40
C ARG A 369 -16.96 7.93 -1.18
N GLU A 370 -17.84 6.95 -1.36
CA GLU A 370 -19.11 7.15 -2.06
C GLU A 370 -20.00 8.17 -1.35
N ARG A 371 -20.02 8.15 -0.02
CA ARG A 371 -20.79 9.09 0.80
C ARG A 371 -20.15 10.48 0.85
N ASP A 372 -18.83 10.51 0.97
CA ASP A 372 -18.05 11.74 1.07
C ASP A 372 -16.61 11.51 0.61
N VAL A 373 -16.35 11.69 -0.68
CA VAL A 373 -15.00 11.64 -1.26
C VAL A 373 -13.98 12.50 -0.52
N CYS A 374 -14.40 13.61 0.11
CA CYS A 374 -13.46 14.46 0.84
C CYS A 374 -12.89 13.80 2.10
N SER A 375 -13.58 12.78 2.62
CA SER A 375 -13.24 12.12 3.87
C SER A 375 -12.06 11.14 3.77
N ILE A 376 -11.75 10.62 2.57
CA ILE A 376 -10.71 9.60 2.33
C ILE A 376 -9.46 10.12 1.61
N SER A 377 -9.56 11.21 0.83
CA SER A 377 -8.42 11.79 0.10
C SER A 377 -7.92 13.09 0.72
N HIS A 378 -8.33 13.36 1.95
CA HIS A 378 -7.75 14.38 2.83
C HIS A 378 -7.56 15.78 2.21
N TYR A 379 -8.48 16.24 1.35
CA TYR A 379 -8.50 17.54 0.66
C TYR A 379 -8.50 18.81 1.56
N GLY A 380 -7.72 18.83 2.64
CA GLY A 380 -7.76 19.79 3.72
C GLY A 380 -9.00 19.71 4.61
N VAL A 381 -10.15 19.30 4.07
CA VAL A 381 -11.46 19.29 4.76
C VAL A 381 -11.43 18.55 6.08
N ASN A 382 -10.63 17.49 6.16
CA ASN A 382 -10.53 16.65 7.35
C ASN A 382 -9.80 17.34 8.52
N PHE A 383 -9.14 18.46 8.27
CA PHE A 383 -8.47 19.28 9.29
C PHE A 383 -9.27 20.54 9.65
N LEU A 384 -10.44 20.76 9.04
CA LEU A 384 -11.30 21.91 9.27
C LEU A 384 -12.47 21.56 10.22
N GLY A 385 -12.83 22.52 11.07
CA GLY A 385 -14.03 22.45 11.92
C GLY A 385 -14.14 21.19 12.79
N GLU A 386 -15.35 20.65 12.91
CA GLU A 386 -15.63 19.44 13.70
C GLU A 386 -14.99 18.17 13.09
N ARG A 387 -14.74 18.14 11.77
CA ARG A 387 -14.10 16.99 11.11
C ARG A 387 -12.69 16.74 11.64
N ALA A 388 -11.97 17.79 12.03
CA ALA A 388 -10.65 17.69 12.65
C ALA A 388 -10.64 16.87 13.96
N THR A 389 -11.77 16.79 14.67
CA THR A 389 -11.85 16.11 15.96
C THR A 389 -11.57 14.60 15.86
N ARG A 390 -11.81 13.99 14.68
CA ARG A 390 -11.56 12.56 14.44
C ARG A 390 -10.09 12.16 14.54
N PHE A 391 -9.14 13.08 14.34
CA PHE A 391 -7.70 12.81 14.53
C PHE A 391 -7.23 13.00 15.97
N ILE A 392 -8.03 13.68 16.80
CA ILE A 392 -7.73 13.91 18.21
C ILE A 392 -8.31 12.77 19.05
N LYS A 393 -9.49 12.29 18.68
CA LYS A 393 -10.18 11.16 19.30
C LYS A 393 -10.89 10.37 18.20
N PRO A 394 -10.22 9.39 17.59
CA PRO A 394 -10.85 8.56 16.57
C PRO A 394 -12.09 7.89 17.17
N ASP A 395 -13.23 8.09 16.49
CA ASP A 395 -14.48 7.45 16.86
C ASP A 395 -14.42 5.95 16.51
N ARG A 396 -15.25 5.13 17.17
CA ARG A 396 -15.31 3.67 16.96
C ARG A 396 -15.61 3.29 15.51
N ASP A 397 -16.36 4.12 14.79
CA ASP A 397 -16.73 3.87 13.39
C ASP A 397 -15.66 4.33 12.38
N MET A 398 -14.59 4.99 12.85
CA MET A 398 -13.58 5.63 12.00
C MET A 398 -12.23 4.92 12.01
N GLN A 399 -12.09 3.81 12.73
CA GLN A 399 -10.83 3.05 12.81
C GLN A 399 -10.24 2.68 11.44
N TRP A 400 -11.09 2.50 10.43
CA TRP A 400 -10.70 2.12 9.07
C TRP A 400 -9.93 3.21 8.31
N LEU A 401 -10.04 4.48 8.74
CA LEU A 401 -9.27 5.61 8.21
C LEU A 401 -7.81 5.58 8.66
N PHE A 402 -7.47 4.74 9.64
CA PHE A 402 -6.17 4.69 10.27
C PHE A 402 -5.57 3.29 10.08
N PRO A 403 -4.23 3.18 10.00
CA PRO A 403 -3.54 1.90 10.12
C PRO A 403 -4.01 1.15 11.38
N VAL A 404 -4.61 -0.02 11.18
CA VAL A 404 -5.22 -0.80 12.27
C VAL A 404 -4.18 -1.33 13.25
N PHE A 405 -3.08 -1.86 12.72
CA PHE A 405 -1.93 -2.32 13.49
C PHE A 405 -0.76 -1.40 13.22
N GLN A 406 -0.15 -0.88 14.28
CA GLN A 406 0.94 0.09 14.18
C GLN A 406 2.11 -0.42 15.00
N VAL A 407 3.32 0.01 14.65
CA VAL A 407 4.43 0.00 15.60
C VAL A 407 4.67 1.41 16.07
N SER A 408 4.97 1.57 17.34
CA SER A 408 5.33 2.85 17.92
C SER A 408 6.36 2.62 19.00
N GLN A 409 7.50 3.30 18.90
CA GLN A 409 8.61 3.19 19.86
C GLN A 409 9.12 1.74 20.06
N GLY A 410 8.98 0.90 19.03
CA GLY A 410 9.37 -0.51 19.11
C GLY A 410 8.30 -1.44 19.68
N GLU A 411 7.06 -0.99 19.85
CA GLU A 411 5.94 -1.81 20.33
C GLU A 411 4.74 -1.77 19.38
N TYR A 412 3.98 -2.87 19.26
CA TYR A 412 2.69 -2.83 18.55
C TYR A 412 1.66 -2.02 19.30
N ARG A 413 0.78 -1.44 18.50
CA ARG A 413 -0.48 -0.85 18.92
C ARG A 413 -1.58 -1.37 18.03
N TRP A 414 -2.75 -1.55 18.65
CA TRP A 414 -3.98 -1.99 17.99
C TRP A 414 -5.18 -1.39 18.73
N PRO A 415 -6.35 -1.36 18.10
CA PRO A 415 -7.58 -0.93 18.75
C PRO A 415 -8.10 -2.00 19.72
N ALA A 416 -7.67 -1.96 20.99
CA ALA A 416 -7.99 -2.98 22.00
C ALA A 416 -9.49 -3.13 22.30
N GLU A 417 -10.29 -2.10 22.02
CA GLU A 417 -11.75 -2.15 22.08
C GLU A 417 -12.40 -2.99 20.96
N HIS A 418 -11.69 -3.24 19.86
CA HIS A 418 -12.19 -3.93 18.68
C HIS A 418 -11.59 -5.32 18.50
N VAL A 419 -10.39 -5.55 19.04
CA VAL A 419 -9.69 -6.82 18.95
C VAL A 419 -8.91 -7.09 20.24
N GLY A 420 -9.19 -8.24 20.86
CA GLY A 420 -8.54 -8.66 22.11
C GLY A 420 -7.07 -9.00 21.91
N LEU A 421 -6.35 -9.24 23.00
CA LEU A 421 -4.91 -9.55 22.96
C LEU A 421 -4.59 -10.77 22.08
N ASP A 422 -5.33 -11.87 22.24
CA ASP A 422 -5.10 -13.11 21.48
C ASP A 422 -5.44 -12.91 19.99
N GLU A 423 -6.52 -12.19 19.70
CA GLU A 423 -6.95 -11.90 18.32
C GLU A 423 -5.96 -10.95 17.61
N ALA A 424 -5.46 -9.93 18.30
CA ALA A 424 -4.47 -8.99 17.79
C ALA A 424 -3.15 -9.70 17.51
N THR A 425 -2.76 -10.57 18.43
CA THR A 425 -1.63 -11.49 18.31
C THR A 425 -1.72 -12.30 17.02
N ASP A 426 -2.82 -13.00 16.76
CA ASP A 426 -2.89 -13.85 15.56
C ASP A 426 -2.85 -13.04 14.25
N LEU A 427 -3.45 -11.85 14.24
CA LEU A 427 -3.39 -10.95 13.09
C LEU A 427 -1.96 -10.42 12.86
N LEU A 428 -1.23 -10.12 13.93
CA LEU A 428 0.18 -9.71 13.86
C LEU A 428 1.08 -10.87 13.41
N ILE A 429 0.85 -12.12 13.87
CA ILE A 429 1.49 -13.33 13.31
C ILE A 429 1.31 -13.36 11.80
N GLY A 430 0.06 -13.24 11.36
CA GLY A 430 -0.26 -13.22 9.94
C GLY A 430 0.53 -12.15 9.19
N ALA A 431 0.67 -10.96 9.77
CA ALA A 431 1.41 -9.84 9.22
C ALA A 431 2.90 -10.16 8.96
N ALA A 432 3.67 -10.67 9.93
CA ALA A 432 5.06 -11.04 9.60
C ALA A 432 5.17 -12.21 8.66
N VAL A 433 4.36 -13.27 8.84
CA VAL A 433 4.41 -14.42 7.93
C VAL A 433 4.18 -13.95 6.50
N ALA A 434 3.20 -13.07 6.30
CA ALA A 434 2.83 -12.57 5.00
C ALA A 434 3.88 -11.64 4.35
N SER A 435 4.85 -11.08 5.09
CA SER A 435 5.97 -10.37 4.43
C SER A 435 7.32 -11.00 4.57
N ALA A 436 7.42 -12.09 5.32
CA ALA A 436 8.53 -13.01 5.16
C ALA A 436 8.55 -13.57 3.73
N TYR A 437 7.42 -13.78 3.04
CA TYR A 437 7.42 -14.34 1.67
C TYR A 437 8.23 -13.55 0.66
N ASP A 438 8.17 -12.22 0.73
CA ASP A 438 8.94 -11.36 -0.19
C ASP A 438 10.43 -11.56 0.03
N ASP A 439 10.87 -11.50 1.29
CA ASP A 439 12.25 -11.73 1.67
C ASP A 439 12.69 -13.17 1.37
N ILE A 440 11.89 -14.19 1.70
CA ILE A 440 12.18 -15.61 1.40
C ILE A 440 12.48 -15.82 -0.09
N LEU A 441 11.71 -15.17 -0.96
CA LEU A 441 11.81 -15.40 -2.40
C LEU A 441 12.82 -14.47 -3.09
N HIS A 442 12.89 -13.19 -2.69
CA HIS A 442 13.70 -12.16 -3.36
C HIS A 442 14.90 -11.65 -2.54
N GLY A 443 14.86 -11.85 -1.23
CA GLY A 443 15.95 -11.49 -0.33
C GLY A 443 17.10 -12.50 -0.33
N VAL A 444 18.12 -12.19 0.45
CA VAL A 444 19.31 -13.03 0.62
C VAL A 444 19.72 -13.08 2.09
N GLY A 445 20.35 -14.18 2.51
CA GLY A 445 20.72 -14.39 3.90
C GLY A 445 19.52 -14.61 4.83
N PRO A 446 19.68 -14.35 6.14
CA PRO A 446 18.60 -14.40 7.13
C PRO A 446 17.52 -13.35 6.85
N LEU A 447 16.33 -13.55 7.41
CA LEU A 447 15.24 -12.59 7.26
C LEU A 447 15.59 -11.21 7.84
N ALA A 448 15.29 -10.16 7.06
CA ALA A 448 15.38 -8.78 7.46
C ALA A 448 14.48 -8.50 8.67
N HIS A 449 14.96 -7.70 9.60
CA HIS A 449 14.26 -7.37 10.83
C HIS A 449 13.65 -5.95 10.80
N ASP A 450 13.86 -5.18 9.73
CA ASP A 450 13.36 -3.81 9.61
C ASP A 450 11.83 -3.73 9.68
N HIS A 451 11.20 -4.84 9.30
CA HIS A 451 9.80 -5.07 9.42
C HIS A 451 9.40 -5.83 10.69
N LEU A 452 10.17 -5.78 11.77
CA LEU A 452 9.77 -6.28 13.09
C LEU A 452 10.18 -5.21 14.12
N PRO A 453 9.56 -5.12 15.31
CA PRO A 453 9.99 -4.18 16.31
C PRO A 453 11.20 -4.73 17.02
N ARG A 454 12.07 -3.79 17.36
CA ARG A 454 13.33 -4.10 18.03
C ARG A 454 13.15 -4.83 19.34
N SER A 455 12.10 -4.51 20.12
CA SER A 455 11.88 -5.12 21.44
C SER A 455 11.70 -6.63 21.38
N LEU A 456 11.40 -7.19 20.22
CA LEU A 456 11.37 -8.63 20.04
C LEU A 456 12.71 -9.31 20.17
N PHE A 457 13.70 -8.68 19.56
CA PHE A 457 15.01 -9.24 19.47
C PHE A 457 15.70 -9.21 20.84
N ASP A 458 15.12 -8.53 21.83
CA ASP A 458 15.54 -8.51 23.23
C ASP A 458 15.20 -9.81 23.99
N ASP A 459 14.20 -10.60 23.54
CA ASP A 459 13.80 -11.88 24.16
C ASP A 459 14.06 -13.09 23.24
N VAL A 460 14.85 -14.07 23.71
CA VAL A 460 15.27 -15.23 22.91
C VAL A 460 14.10 -16.17 22.66
N GLY A 461 13.33 -16.47 23.71
CA GLY A 461 12.21 -17.40 23.63
C GLY A 461 11.11 -16.84 22.73
N GLN A 462 11.03 -15.51 22.66
CA GLN A 462 10.26 -14.85 21.63
C GLN A 462 10.78 -15.22 20.24
N VAL A 463 11.97 -14.76 19.85
CA VAL A 463 12.49 -14.98 18.48
C VAL A 463 12.39 -16.45 18.03
N GLU A 464 12.65 -17.39 18.93
CA GLU A 464 12.47 -18.83 18.69
C GLU A 464 11.01 -19.22 18.37
N ALA A 465 10.04 -18.74 19.14
CA ALA A 465 8.62 -18.99 18.89
C ALA A 465 8.17 -18.45 17.52
N LEU A 466 8.66 -17.26 17.16
CA LEU A 466 8.37 -16.66 15.86
C LEU A 466 8.97 -17.47 14.70
N ASN A 467 10.22 -17.89 14.84
CA ASN A 467 10.89 -18.72 13.86
C ASN A 467 10.16 -20.07 13.70
N GLN A 468 9.65 -20.64 14.78
CA GLN A 468 8.84 -21.86 14.74
C GLN A 468 7.52 -21.63 13.99
N VAL A 469 6.78 -20.56 14.29
CA VAL A 469 5.53 -20.24 13.58
C VAL A 469 5.78 -20.00 12.09
N LEU A 470 6.86 -19.30 11.75
CA LEU A 470 7.27 -19.12 10.36
C LEU A 470 7.54 -20.47 9.69
N LYS A 471 8.33 -21.33 10.33
CA LYS A 471 8.65 -22.67 9.82
C LYS A 471 7.39 -23.51 9.63
N ASP A 472 6.46 -23.49 10.58
CA ASP A 472 5.20 -24.22 10.50
C ASP A 472 4.27 -23.68 9.40
N SER A 473 4.31 -22.36 9.16
CA SER A 473 3.46 -21.71 8.15
C SER A 473 4.03 -21.82 6.74
N THR A 474 5.35 -21.79 6.60
CA THR A 474 6.02 -21.71 5.29
C THR A 474 6.69 -23.01 4.89
N GLY A 475 6.99 -23.90 5.84
CA GLY A 475 7.81 -25.09 5.63
C GLY A 475 9.32 -24.83 5.60
N LEU A 476 9.77 -23.57 5.77
CA LEU A 476 11.18 -23.19 5.63
C LEU A 476 11.84 -22.77 6.96
N ASP A 477 13.08 -23.18 7.17
CA ASP A 477 13.87 -22.86 8.37
C ASP A 477 14.84 -21.69 8.11
N MET A 478 14.28 -20.49 8.08
CA MET A 478 14.95 -19.27 7.58
C MET A 478 15.24 -18.22 8.65
N GLY A 479 14.85 -18.52 9.90
CA GLY A 479 14.43 -17.58 10.93
C GLY A 479 15.20 -16.27 11.10
N TRP A 480 14.52 -15.28 11.68
CA TRP A 480 15.14 -14.02 12.09
C TRP A 480 16.24 -14.27 13.14
N HIS A 481 17.39 -13.59 13.00
CA HIS A 481 18.54 -13.71 13.92
C HIS A 481 18.74 -12.43 14.75
N ARG A 482 19.39 -12.59 15.91
CA ARG A 482 19.93 -11.46 16.68
C ARG A 482 21.24 -10.99 16.03
N THR A 483 21.27 -9.74 15.60
CA THR A 483 22.52 -9.05 15.23
C THR A 483 23.29 -8.60 16.44
#